data_AF-A0A832LVA1-F1
#
_entry.id   AF-A0A832LVA1-F1
#
_cell.length_a   1.000
_cell.length_b   1.000
_cell.length_c   1.000
_cell.angle_alpha   90.00
_cell.angle_beta   90.00
_cell.angle_gamma   90.00
#
_symmetry.space_group_name_H-M   'P 1'
#
loop_
_entity.id
_entity.type
_entity.pdbx_description
1 polymer ?
#
loop_
_entity_poly.entity_id
_entity_poly.type
_entity_poly.pdbx_seq_one_letter_code
_entity_poly.pdbx_strand_id
1 'polypeptide(L)' 'MTELEKIKHLLQHFIEHTEEHAQEFAELAEKAQKEEGGEALAEAIRSASQKLKEAVAILKPFV' A
#
# COMPACT_ATOMS: atom_id res chain seq x y z
N MET A 1 -14.82 23.51 -8.01
CA MET A 1 -14.23 22.76 -6.89
C MET A 1 -13.34 23.69 -6.09
N THR A 2 -13.50 23.66 -4.77
CA THR A 2 -12.60 24.29 -3.80
C THR A 2 -11.26 23.56 -3.76
N GLU A 3 -10.23 24.18 -3.19
CA GLU A 3 -8.93 23.52 -2.98
C GLU A 3 -9.06 22.24 -2.13
N LEU A 4 -9.95 22.25 -1.13
CA LEU A 4 -10.24 21.06 -0.33
C LEU A 4 -10.81 19.90 -1.16
N GLU A 5 -11.74 20.19 -2.07
CA GLU A 5 -12.29 19.18 -2.98
C GLU A 5 -11.23 18.61 -3.93
N LYS A 6 -10.30 19.45 -4.43
CA LYS A 6 -9.16 18.99 -5.23
C LYS A 6 -8.24 18.07 -4.43
N ILE A 7 -7.94 18.43 -3.17
CA ILE A 7 -7.12 17.60 -2.28
C ILE A 7 -7.80 16.24 -2.04
N LYS A 8 -9.11 16.21 -1.76
CA LYS A 8 -9.85 14.96 -1.57
C LYS A 8 -9.83 14.08 -2.82
N HIS A 9 -10.01 14.67 -4.00
CA HIS A 9 -9.94 13.93 -5.25
C HIS A 9 -8.55 13.30 -5.49
N LEU A 10 -7.47 14.04 -5.21
CA LEU A 10 -6.11 13.51 -5.31
C LEU A 10 -5.85 12.42 -4.27
N LEU A 11 -6.33 12.60 -3.03
CA LEU A 11 -6.20 11.58 -1.98
C LEU A 11 -6.94 10.29 -2.34
N GLN A 12 -8.11 10.39 -2.96
CA GLN A 12 -8.84 9.22 -3.44
C GLN A 12 -7.99 8.42 -4.45
N HIS A 13 -7.42 9.11 -5.45
CA HIS A 13 -6.54 8.49 -6.43
C HIS A 13 -5.30 7.84 -5.80
N PHE A 14 -4.69 8.49 -4.81
CA PHE A 14 -3.56 7.91 -4.09
C PHE A 14 -3.95 6.71 -3.23
N ILE A 15 -5.15 6.71 -2.62
CA ILE A 15 -5.66 5.57 -1.87
C ILE A 15 -5.82 4.37 -2.80
N GLU A 16 -6.46 4.55 -3.95
CA GLU A 16 -6.68 3.48 -4.94
C GLU A 16 -5.34 2.83 -5.35
N HIS A 17 -4.36 3.63 -5.76
CA HIS A 17 -3.03 3.12 -6.12
C HIS A 17 -2.27 2.53 -4.94
N THR A 18 -2.45 3.06 -3.72
CA THR A 18 -1.81 2.50 -2.53
C THR A 18 -2.40 1.13 -2.18
N GLU A 19 -3.70 0.92 -2.36
CA GLU A 19 -4.35 -0.40 -2.21
C GLU A 19 -3.81 -1.40 -3.24
N GLU A 20 -3.64 -0.99 -4.51
CA GLU A 20 -3.03 -1.80 -5.57
C GLU A 20 -1.59 -2.20 -5.21
N HIS A 21 -0.74 -1.24 -4.86
CA HIS A 21 0.65 -1.51 -4.48
C HIS A 21 0.77 -2.38 -3.22
N ALA A 22 -0.13 -2.21 -2.24
CA ALA A 22 -0.14 -3.07 -1.06
C ALA A 22 -0.43 -4.54 -1.44
N GLN A 23 -1.29 -4.78 -2.42
CA GLN A 23 -1.55 -6.12 -2.95
C GLN A 23 -0.34 -6.66 -3.70
N GLU A 24 0.24 -5.90 -4.63
CA GLU A 24 1.42 -6.31 -5.39
C GLU A 24 2.60 -6.65 -4.46
N PHE A 25 2.81 -5.87 -3.40
CA PHE A 25 3.84 -6.16 -2.40
C PHE A 25 3.57 -7.49 -1.69
N ALA A 26 2.33 -7.80 -1.35
CA ALA A 26 2.02 -9.08 -0.73
C ALA A 26 2.38 -10.26 -1.67
N GLU A 27 2.06 -10.15 -2.97
CA GLU A 27 2.42 -11.15 -3.97
C GLU A 27 3.95 -11.27 -4.17
N LEU A 28 4.67 -10.14 -4.15
CA LEU A 28 6.13 -10.14 -4.22
C LEU A 28 6.76 -10.78 -2.98
N ALA A 29 6.20 -10.55 -1.79
CA ALA A 29 6.67 -11.22 -0.59
C ALA A 29 6.47 -12.73 -0.65
N GLU A 30 5.36 -13.21 -1.21
CA GLU A 30 5.13 -14.64 -1.42
C GLU A 30 6.11 -15.26 -2.42
N LYS A 31 6.49 -14.51 -3.47
CA LYS A 31 7.53 -14.94 -4.41
C LYS A 31 8.89 -14.98 -3.74
N ALA A 32 9.29 -13.92 -3.04
CA ALA A 32 10.56 -13.83 -2.33
C ALA A 32 10.70 -14.94 -1.26
N GLN A 33 9.62 -15.30 -0.58
CA GLN A 33 9.61 -16.37 0.43
C GLN A 33 10.00 -17.76 -0.12
N LYS A 34 9.83 -17.98 -1.44
CA LYS A 34 10.13 -19.27 -2.09
C LYS A 34 11.58 -19.39 -2.56
N GLU A 35 12.32 -18.28 -2.57
CA GLU A 35 13.71 -18.24 -3.00
C GLU A 35 14.66 -18.51 -1.82
N GLU A 36 15.78 -19.19 -2.08
CA GLU A 36 16.81 -19.45 -1.07
C GLU A 36 17.43 -18.13 -0.57
N GLY A 37 17.33 -17.88 0.75
CA GLY A 37 17.81 -16.64 1.37
C GLY A 37 16.85 -15.44 1.24
N GLY A 38 15.64 -15.65 0.72
CA GLY A 38 14.65 -14.59 0.50
C GLY A 38 13.81 -14.22 1.73
N GLU A 39 13.97 -14.88 2.87
CA GLU A 39 13.08 -14.75 4.03
C GLU A 39 13.07 -13.33 4.62
N ALA A 40 14.25 -12.72 4.79
CA ALA A 40 14.37 -11.37 5.34
C ALA A 40 13.76 -10.33 4.39
N LEU A 41 13.93 -10.51 3.07
CA LEU A 41 13.31 -9.65 2.07
C LEU A 41 11.79 -9.81 2.05
N ALA A 42 11.30 -11.05 2.11
CA ALA A 42 9.87 -11.35 2.17
C ALA A 42 9.22 -10.68 3.39
N GLU A 43 9.85 -10.74 4.56
CA GLU A 43 9.37 -10.05 5.77
C GLU A 43 9.36 -8.53 5.61
N ALA A 44 10.43 -7.94 5.07
CA ALA A 44 10.50 -6.51 4.80
C ALA A 44 9.38 -6.04 3.85
N ILE A 45 9.13 -6.79 2.77
CA ILE A 45 8.06 -6.48 1.81
C ILE A 45 6.67 -6.62 2.46
N ARG A 46 6.42 -7.66 3.28
CA ARG A 46 5.15 -7.79 4.03
C ARG A 46 4.92 -6.61 4.96
N SER A 47 5.96 -6.19 5.69
CA SER A 47 5.90 -5.03 6.57
C SER A 47 5.56 -3.75 5.79
N ALA A 48 6.18 -3.54 4.63
CA ALA A 48 5.86 -2.42 3.75
C ALA A 48 4.40 -2.47 3.26
N SER A 49 3.91 -3.64 2.81
CA SER A 49 2.50 -3.84 2.42
C SER A 49 1.54 -3.49 3.56
N GLN A 50 1.85 -3.88 4.79
CA GLN A 50 1.04 -3.52 5.96
C GLN A 50 1.03 -2.01 6.21
N LYS A 51 2.17 -1.33 6.07
CA LYS A 51 2.24 0.13 6.22
C LYS A 51 1.44 0.89 5.16
N LEU A 52 1.39 0.38 3.93
CA LEU A 52 0.51 0.94 2.89
C LEU A 52 -0.97 0.79 3.28
N LYS A 53 -1.37 -0.38 3.79
CA LYS A 53 -2.75 -0.62 4.26
C LYS A 53 -3.12 0.27 5.46
N GLU A 54 -2.19 0.48 6.40
CA GLU A 54 -2.37 1.40 7.52
C GLU A 54 -2.59 2.84 7.03
N ALA A 55 -1.79 3.31 6.07
CA ALA A 55 -1.94 4.65 5.48
C ALA A 55 -3.32 4.82 4.81
N VAL A 56 -3.77 3.83 4.05
CA VAL A 56 -5.11 3.81 3.45
C VAL A 56 -6.18 3.89 4.53
N ALA A 57 -6.11 3.07 5.58
CA ALA A 57 -7.10 3.04 6.65
C ALA A 57 -7.23 4.39 7.38
N ILE A 58 -6.12 5.13 7.53
CA ILE A 58 -6.11 6.48 8.12
C ILE A 58 -6.81 7.49 7.21
N LEU A 59 -6.58 7.42 5.89
CA LEU A 59 -7.03 8.46 4.94
C LEU A 59 -8.44 8.21 4.38
N LYS A 60 -8.86 6.95 4.26
CA LYS A 60 -10.16 6.54 3.67
C LYS A 60 -11.39 7.24 4.26
N PRO A 61 -11.46 7.59 5.56
CA PRO A 61 -12.60 8.34 6.12
C PRO A 61 -12.71 9.80 5.65
N PHE A 62 -11.69 10.36 5.01
CA PHE A 62 -11.61 11.79 4.65
C PHE A 62 -11.88 12.07 3.17
N VAL A 63 -11.96 11.03 2.34
CA VAL A 63 -12.21 11.10 0.90
C VAL A 63 -13.65 10.74 0.55
#